data_AF-A0A1V5AER8-F1
#
_entry.id   AF-A0A1V5AER8-F1
#
_cell.length_a   1.000
_cell.length_b   1.000
_cell.length_c   1.000
_cell.angle_alpha   90.00
_cell.angle_beta   90.00
_cell.angle_gamma   90.00
#
_symmetry.space_group_name_H-M   'P 1'
#
loop_
_entity.id
_entity.type
_entity.pdbx_description
1 polymer ?
#
loop_
_entity_poly.entity_id
_entity_poly.type
_entity_poly.pdbx_seq_one_letter_code
_entity_poly.pdbx_strand_id
1 'polypeptide(L)'
;MNAKKIRLRDFIEDRDGWLYAVSTYDNDPRVGCILRYVPDRAGDRVRITGERYRKVDFDESYALIRKEKPEYLDLLHRVPLSDVRRVFKPEEEIKKISLRDARISSVLSHFPLLPGSIGCTGSFLCGLENAGSDIDLVVYGKQWFRAQAMLKREVSLGKIPPIRNTS
;
A
#
# COMPACT_ATOMS: atom_id res chain seq x y z
N MET A 1 12.48 19.28 -8.73
CA MET A 1 11.24 18.47 -8.75
C MET A 1 10.63 18.55 -7.36
N ASN A 2 9.43 19.12 -7.20
CA ASN A 2 8.75 19.13 -5.89
C ASN A 2 8.32 17.70 -5.57
N ALA A 3 8.91 17.09 -4.53
CA ALA A 3 8.47 15.79 -4.05
C ALA A 3 7.00 15.87 -3.60
N LYS A 4 6.16 14.92 -4.03
CA LYS A 4 4.75 14.87 -3.63
C LYS A 4 4.64 14.59 -2.13
N LYS A 5 3.79 15.34 -1.44
CA LYS A 5 3.48 15.13 -0.01
C LYS A 5 3.04 13.71 0.28
N ILE A 6 3.48 13.16 1.42
CA ILE A 6 3.04 11.86 1.96
C ILE A 6 1.56 11.94 2.31
N ARG A 7 0.77 10.97 1.85
CA ARG A 7 -0.69 10.95 2.03
C ARG A 7 -1.20 9.55 2.33
N LEU A 8 -2.46 9.49 2.78
CA LEU A 8 -3.19 8.25 2.99
C LEU A 8 -3.03 7.26 1.82
N ARG A 9 -2.84 5.97 2.14
CA ARG A 9 -2.61 4.85 1.19
C ARG A 9 -1.22 4.78 0.56
N ASP A 10 -0.35 5.73 0.83
CA ASP A 10 1.08 5.54 0.61
C ASP A 10 1.64 4.50 1.59
N PHE A 11 2.85 4.01 1.29
CA PHE A 11 3.67 3.30 2.27
C PHE A 11 4.96 4.06 2.51
N ILE A 12 5.52 3.91 3.70
CA ILE A 12 6.87 4.37 4.02
C ILE A 12 7.73 3.20 4.47
N GLU A 13 9.02 3.29 4.19
CA GLU A 13 10.07 2.41 4.70
C GLU A 13 10.98 3.23 5.61
N ASP A 14 11.23 2.74 6.82
CA ASP A 14 12.23 3.34 7.71
C ASP A 14 13.65 2.85 7.41
N ARG A 15 14.65 3.35 8.15
CA ARG A 15 16.06 2.99 7.95
C ARG A 15 16.38 1.52 8.21
N ASP A 16 15.56 0.83 9.00
CA ASP A 16 15.71 -0.60 9.32
C ASP A 16 14.91 -1.49 8.36
N GLY A 17 14.29 -0.91 7.33
CA GLY A 17 13.50 -1.61 6.34
C GLY A 17 12.09 -1.96 6.80
N TRP A 18 11.60 -1.43 7.92
CA TRP A 18 10.23 -1.67 8.37
C TRP A 18 9.25 -0.90 7.48
N LEU A 19 8.13 -1.52 7.13
CA LEU A 19 7.16 -0.98 6.17
C LEU A 19 5.85 -0.62 6.85
N TYR A 20 5.43 0.63 6.65
CA TYR A 20 4.28 1.20 7.32
C TYR A 20 3.26 1.71 6.30
N ALA A 21 1.98 1.41 6.54
CA ALA A 21 0.87 1.96 5.78
C ALA A 21 0.51 3.34 6.32
N VAL A 22 0.61 4.38 5.48
CA VAL A 22 0.24 5.75 5.87
C VAL A 22 -1.27 5.82 6.08
N SER A 23 -1.65 6.25 7.28
CA SER A 23 -3.03 6.21 7.80
C SER A 23 -3.58 7.59 8.14
N THR A 24 -2.85 8.66 7.84
CA THR A 24 -3.22 10.04 8.17
C THR A 24 -2.93 11.02 7.01
N TYR A 25 -3.44 12.25 7.14
CA TYR A 25 -3.21 13.35 6.20
C TYR A 25 -2.18 14.37 6.71
N ASP A 26 -2.02 14.48 8.03
CA ASP A 26 -1.03 15.27 8.75
C ASP A 26 0.28 14.49 8.91
N ASN A 27 1.14 14.58 7.89
CA ASN A 27 2.39 13.81 7.81
C ASN A 27 3.67 14.67 7.91
N ASP A 28 3.57 15.83 8.58
CA ASP A 28 4.66 16.79 8.75
C ASP A 28 4.63 17.32 10.20
N PRO A 29 5.70 17.15 11.01
CA PRO A 29 7.01 16.60 10.67
C PRO A 29 7.14 15.07 10.85
N ARG A 30 6.06 14.38 11.26
CA ARG A 30 6.04 12.93 11.48
C ARG A 30 4.88 12.29 10.72
N VAL A 31 5.13 11.15 10.09
CA VAL A 31 4.14 10.42 9.30
C VAL A 31 3.28 9.57 10.21
N GLY A 32 1.95 9.77 10.19
CA GLY A 32 1.01 8.92 10.92
C GLY A 32 0.69 7.66 10.12
N CYS A 33 1.07 6.50 10.66
CA CYS A 33 1.07 5.23 9.94
C CYS A 33 0.87 4.03 10.87
N ILE A 34 0.70 2.84 10.29
CA ILE A 34 0.64 1.56 11.02
C ILE A 34 1.68 0.63 10.42
N LEU A 35 2.49 -0.03 11.25
CA LEU A 35 3.48 -1.01 10.82
C LEU A 35 2.75 -2.24 10.27
N ARG A 36 3.18 -2.72 9.09
CA ARG A 36 2.55 -3.83 8.37
C ARG A 36 3.50 -4.96 8.01
N TYR A 37 4.78 -4.65 7.78
CA TYR A 37 5.78 -5.67 7.49
C TYR A 37 7.10 -5.32 8.16
N VAL A 38 7.77 -6.35 8.66
CA VAL A 38 9.13 -6.25 9.21
C VAL A 38 10.03 -7.24 8.46
N PRO A 39 11.31 -6.89 8.25
CA PRO A 39 12.29 -7.85 7.73
C PRO A 39 12.36 -9.09 8.61
N ASP A 40 12.29 -10.27 7.99
CA ASP A 40 12.39 -11.56 8.68
C ASP A 40 12.93 -12.61 7.70
N ARG A 41 14.06 -13.25 8.05
CA ARG A 41 14.68 -14.32 7.25
C ARG A 41 13.77 -15.54 7.10
N ALA A 42 12.84 -15.77 8.04
CA ALA A 42 11.84 -16.83 7.96
C ALA A 42 10.53 -16.38 7.30
N GLY A 43 10.40 -15.09 6.98
CA GLY A 43 9.18 -14.48 6.46
C GLY A 43 8.68 -15.08 5.14
N ASP A 44 7.36 -15.14 4.98
CA ASP A 44 6.67 -15.70 3.83
C ASP A 44 6.49 -14.69 2.67
N ARG A 45 6.73 -13.41 2.93
CA ARG A 45 6.69 -12.34 1.92
C ARG A 45 8.08 -12.11 1.37
N VAL A 46 8.25 -12.23 0.05
CA VAL A 46 9.57 -12.19 -0.58
C VAL A 46 9.55 -11.15 -1.69
N ARG A 47 10.45 -10.15 -1.60
CA ARG A 47 10.68 -9.21 -2.70
C ARG A 47 11.39 -9.93 -3.86
N ILE A 48 11.28 -9.39 -5.07
CA ILE A 48 12.04 -9.88 -6.23
C ILE A 48 13.56 -9.83 -6.02
N THR A 49 14.03 -8.96 -5.13
CA THR A 49 15.43 -8.81 -4.70
C THR A 49 15.90 -9.93 -3.76
N GLY A 50 14.98 -10.78 -3.28
CA GLY A 50 15.26 -11.87 -2.34
C GLY A 50 15.09 -11.48 -0.85
N GLU A 51 14.83 -10.21 -0.55
CA GLU A 51 14.58 -9.77 0.82
C GLU A 51 13.26 -10.35 1.34
N ARG A 52 13.30 -10.91 2.55
CA ARG A 52 12.17 -11.60 3.18
C ARG A 52 11.57 -10.77 4.31
N TYR A 53 10.25 -10.80 4.39
CA TYR A 53 9.44 -10.04 5.33
C TYR A 53 8.35 -10.94 5.87
N ARG A 54 7.90 -10.63 7.08
CA ARG A 54 6.65 -11.16 7.63
C ARG A 54 5.63 -10.05 7.77
N LYS A 55 4.37 -10.39 7.57
CA LYS A 55 3.25 -9.48 7.83
C LYS A 55 2.97 -9.47 9.33
N VAL A 56 2.72 -8.29 9.89
CA VAL A 56 2.28 -8.11 11.28
C VAL A 56 0.82 -7.68 11.31
N ASP A 57 0.07 -8.16 12.30
CA ASP A 57 -1.29 -7.69 12.57
C ASP A 57 -1.28 -6.42 13.43
N PHE A 58 -2.47 -5.95 13.84
CA PHE A 58 -2.58 -4.71 14.59
C PHE A 58 -1.93 -4.82 15.98
N ASP A 59 -2.26 -5.85 16.77
CA ASP A 59 -1.75 -5.96 18.14
C ASP A 59 -0.23 -6.18 18.15
N GLU A 60 0.24 -7.04 17.25
CA GLU A 60 1.67 -7.30 17.09
C GLU A 60 2.43 -6.05 16.64
N SER A 61 1.84 -5.25 15.73
CA SER A 61 2.41 -3.99 15.26
C SER A 61 2.72 -3.04 16.41
N TYR A 62 1.79 -2.86 17.36
CA TYR A 62 2.01 -1.99 18.53
C TYR A 62 2.96 -2.62 19.55
N ALA A 63 2.91 -3.94 19.74
CA ALA A 63 3.85 -4.65 20.62
C ALA A 63 5.30 -4.48 20.15
N LEU A 64 5.55 -4.64 18.84
CA LEU A 64 6.86 -4.45 18.22
C LEU A 64 7.34 -3.01 18.32
N ILE A 65 6.49 -2.03 17.99
CA ILE A 65 6.87 -0.62 18.06
C ILE A 65 7.21 -0.22 19.50
N ARG A 66 6.41 -0.64 20.48
CA ARG A 66 6.71 -0.38 21.90
C ARG A 66 8.06 -0.97 22.33
N LYS A 67 8.44 -2.13 21.80
CA LYS A 67 9.65 -2.84 22.18
C LYS A 67 10.90 -2.30 21.48
N GLU A 68 10.83 -2.13 20.17
CA GLU A 68 12.02 -1.89 19.32
C GLU A 68 12.19 -0.41 18.93
N LYS A 69 11.07 0.34 18.85
CA LYS A 69 11.03 1.74 18.36
C LYS A 69 10.05 2.57 19.20
N PRO A 70 10.18 2.60 20.54
CA PRO A 70 9.20 3.22 21.43
C PRO A 70 8.96 4.71 21.11
N GLU A 71 9.92 5.39 20.52
CA GLU A 71 9.82 6.78 20.05
C GLU A 71 8.80 6.98 18.92
N TYR A 72 8.41 5.91 18.20
CA TYR A 72 7.36 5.95 17.18
C TYR A 72 5.96 5.66 17.76
N LEU A 73 5.86 5.20 19.00
CA LEU A 73 4.59 4.81 19.63
C LEU A 73 3.70 6.02 19.90
N ASP A 74 2.47 5.96 19.40
CA ASP A 74 1.39 6.95 19.59
C ASP A 74 0.05 6.27 19.21
N LEU A 75 -1.08 6.99 19.22
CA LEU A 75 -2.41 6.47 18.80
C LEU A 75 -2.36 5.79 17.43
N LEU A 76 -1.64 6.40 16.49
CA LEU A 76 -1.10 5.79 15.27
C LEU A 76 0.40 6.00 15.33
N HIS A 77 1.21 5.07 14.83
CA HIS A 77 2.67 5.23 14.85
C HIS A 77 3.08 6.53 14.16
N ARG A 78 4.00 7.28 14.78
CA ARG A 78 4.53 8.55 14.27
C ARG A 78 6.01 8.41 13.92
N VAL A 79 6.30 8.07 12.67
CA VAL A 79 7.67 7.96 12.16
C VAL A 79 8.18 9.34 11.76
N PRO A 80 9.29 9.86 12.33
CA PRO A 80 9.89 11.12 11.89
C PRO A 80 10.25 11.11 10.40
N LEU A 81 10.06 12.22 9.69
CA LEU A 81 10.47 12.31 8.28
C LEU A 81 11.97 12.05 8.08
N SER A 82 12.81 12.35 9.08
CA SER A 82 14.25 12.04 9.06
C SER A 82 14.55 10.54 8.95
N ASP A 83 13.64 9.70 9.43
CA ASP A 83 13.83 8.25 9.52
C ASP A 83 13.19 7.53 8.34
N VAL A 84 12.41 8.24 7.53
CA VAL A 84 11.82 7.72 6.30
C VAL A 84 12.92 7.59 5.24
N ARG A 85 13.30 6.34 4.94
CA ARG A 85 14.24 5.98 3.88
C ARG A 85 13.61 6.11 2.50
N ARG A 86 12.35 5.69 2.37
CA ARG A 86 11.62 5.69 1.09
C ARG A 86 10.12 5.87 1.31
N VAL A 87 9.49 6.56 0.37
CA VAL A 87 8.03 6.64 0.24
C VAL A 87 7.61 5.88 -1.03
N PHE A 88 6.63 4.99 -0.90
CA PHE A 88 6.01 4.30 -2.01
C PHE A 88 4.68 4.97 -2.33
N LYS A 89 4.53 5.46 -3.56
CA LYS A 89 3.34 6.14 -4.06
C LYS A 89 2.55 5.19 -4.97
N PRO A 90 1.28 4.87 -4.65
CA PRO A 90 0.48 3.95 -5.45
C PRO A 90 0.44 4.31 -6.94
N GLU A 91 0.23 5.59 -7.27
CA GLU A 91 0.08 6.03 -8.65
C GLU A 91 1.39 6.10 -9.44
N GLU A 92 2.53 6.08 -8.76
CA GLU A 92 3.85 6.12 -9.40
C GLU A 92 4.36 4.70 -9.65
N GLU A 93 4.04 3.77 -8.77
CA GLU A 93 4.48 2.37 -8.88
C GLU A 93 3.52 1.51 -9.73
N ILE A 94 2.29 1.97 -10.00
CA ILE A 94 1.25 1.17 -10.67
C ILE A 94 1.69 0.58 -12.02
N LYS A 95 2.46 1.32 -12.82
CA LYS A 95 2.96 0.83 -14.12
C LYS A 95 3.95 -0.32 -13.93
N LYS A 96 4.82 -0.25 -12.93
CA LYS A 96 5.76 -1.35 -12.63
C LYS A 96 5.00 -2.56 -12.07
N ILE A 97 4.01 -2.31 -11.21
CA ILE A 97 3.16 -3.34 -10.63
C ILE A 97 2.37 -4.07 -11.75
N SER A 98 1.81 -3.35 -12.72
CA SER A 98 1.05 -3.97 -13.82
C SER A 98 1.93 -4.78 -14.78
N LEU A 99 3.21 -4.43 -14.91
CA LEU A 99 4.16 -5.19 -15.74
C LEU A 99 4.61 -6.50 -15.07
N ARG A 100 4.62 -6.56 -13.74
CA ARG A 100 5.05 -7.75 -13.00
C ARG A 100 3.90 -8.69 -12.61
N ASP A 101 2.65 -8.21 -12.56
CA ASP A 101 1.50 -9.04 -12.22
C ASP A 101 0.33 -8.83 -13.18
N ALA A 102 -0.01 -9.90 -13.92
CA ALA A 102 -1.06 -9.89 -14.93
C ALA A 102 -2.46 -9.63 -14.35
N ARG A 103 -2.70 -9.94 -13.06
CA ARG A 103 -3.98 -9.65 -12.39
C ARG A 103 -4.20 -8.14 -12.31
N ILE A 104 -3.13 -7.39 -12.02
CA ILE A 104 -3.19 -5.93 -11.97
C ILE A 104 -3.40 -5.36 -13.36
N SER A 105 -2.66 -5.83 -14.38
CA SER A 105 -2.85 -5.41 -15.76
C SER A 105 -4.29 -5.66 -16.25
N SER A 106 -4.84 -6.85 -15.95
CA SER A 106 -6.21 -7.22 -16.30
C SER A 106 -7.21 -6.27 -15.65
N VAL A 107 -7.14 -6.04 -14.33
CA VAL A 107 -8.06 -5.13 -13.65
C VAL A 107 -7.95 -3.70 -14.21
N LEU A 108 -6.73 -3.18 -14.42
CA LEU A 108 -6.53 -1.83 -14.95
C LEU A 108 -7.09 -1.64 -16.37
N SER A 109 -7.17 -2.69 -17.19
CA SER A 109 -7.76 -2.61 -18.53
C SER A 109 -9.23 -2.19 -18.53
N HIS A 110 -9.93 -2.42 -17.41
CA HIS A 110 -11.31 -1.99 -17.20
C HIS A 110 -11.42 -0.51 -16.80
N PHE A 111 -10.31 0.16 -16.49
CA PHE A 111 -10.26 1.53 -15.97
C PHE A 111 -9.37 2.45 -16.82
N PRO A 112 -9.82 2.91 -18.01
CA PRO A 112 -9.19 4.02 -18.76
C PRO A 112 -9.30 5.36 -18.02
N LEU A 113 -8.54 5.49 -16.93
CA LEU A 113 -8.44 6.68 -16.09
C LEU A 113 -7.19 7.49 -16.46
N LEU A 114 -7.16 8.74 -16.02
CA LEU A 114 -6.03 9.62 -16.30
C LEU A 114 -4.77 9.11 -15.57
N PRO A 115 -3.58 9.23 -16.19
CA PRO A 115 -2.32 8.94 -15.50
C PRO A 115 -2.20 9.69 -14.16
N GLY A 116 -1.65 9.03 -13.14
CA GLY A 116 -1.52 9.60 -11.80
C GLY A 116 -2.81 9.63 -10.97
N SER A 117 -3.95 9.19 -11.52
CA SER A 117 -5.23 9.15 -10.80
C SER A 117 -5.59 7.78 -10.25
N ILE A 118 -4.84 6.73 -10.58
CA ILE A 118 -5.06 5.36 -10.09
C ILE A 118 -3.74 4.76 -9.60
N GLY A 119 -3.81 3.94 -8.56
CA GLY A 119 -2.69 3.18 -8.04
C GLY A 119 -3.13 1.88 -7.39
N CYS A 120 -2.16 1.09 -6.96
CA CYS A 120 -2.37 -0.10 -6.15
C CYS A 120 -1.56 0.02 -4.87
N THR A 121 -2.19 -0.22 -3.72
CA THR A 121 -1.57 -0.14 -2.39
C THR A 121 -1.33 -1.55 -1.80
N GLY A 122 -1.04 -1.63 -0.51
CA GLY A 122 -0.89 -2.91 0.19
C GLY A 122 0.37 -3.67 -0.22
N SER A 123 0.27 -5.01 -0.27
CA SER A 123 1.41 -5.88 -0.55
C SER A 123 2.02 -5.60 -1.92
N PHE A 124 1.20 -5.29 -2.93
CA PHE A 124 1.68 -4.93 -4.25
C PHE A 124 2.53 -3.65 -4.22
N LEU A 125 2.13 -2.61 -3.51
CA LEU A 125 2.94 -1.40 -3.46
C LEU A 125 4.35 -1.65 -2.89
N CYS A 126 4.43 -2.54 -1.92
CA CYS A 126 5.69 -2.95 -1.31
C CYS A 126 6.45 -4.00 -2.11
N GLY A 127 5.89 -4.62 -3.16
CA GLY A 127 6.52 -5.75 -3.84
C GLY A 127 6.59 -7.01 -2.95
N LEU A 128 5.59 -7.18 -2.07
CA LEU A 128 5.45 -8.25 -1.10
C LEU A 128 4.17 -9.08 -1.34
N GLU A 129 3.56 -8.94 -2.51
CA GLU A 129 2.45 -9.77 -2.94
C GLU A 129 2.85 -11.24 -3.10
N ASN A 130 1.85 -12.09 -2.98
CA ASN A 130 1.91 -13.50 -3.34
C ASN A 130 0.61 -13.88 -4.08
N ALA A 131 0.47 -15.15 -4.44
CA ALA A 131 -0.70 -15.64 -5.18
C ALA A 131 -2.02 -15.37 -4.43
N GLY A 132 -2.01 -15.40 -3.10
CA GLY A 132 -3.19 -15.13 -2.25
C GLY A 132 -3.38 -13.67 -1.86
N SER A 133 -2.63 -12.73 -2.44
CA SER A 133 -2.77 -11.31 -2.09
C SER A 133 -3.94 -10.65 -2.80
N ASP A 134 -4.73 -9.91 -2.04
CA ASP A 134 -5.82 -9.07 -2.54
C ASP A 134 -5.30 -7.89 -3.37
N ILE A 135 -6.14 -7.40 -4.29
CA ILE A 135 -5.83 -6.24 -5.13
C ILE A 135 -6.49 -5.01 -4.52
N ASP A 136 -5.69 -4.20 -3.82
CA ASP A 136 -6.13 -2.94 -3.22
C ASP A 136 -5.93 -1.77 -4.19
N LEU A 137 -6.93 -1.45 -5.01
CA LEU A 137 -6.88 -0.26 -5.86
C LEU A 137 -7.25 1.01 -5.12
N VAL A 138 -6.55 2.10 -5.48
CA VAL A 138 -6.84 3.46 -5.01
C VAL A 138 -7.01 4.39 -6.20
N VAL A 139 -8.03 5.26 -6.15
CA VAL A 139 -8.29 6.24 -7.19
C VAL A 139 -8.40 7.63 -6.55
N TYR A 140 -7.74 8.61 -7.14
CA TYR A 140 -7.58 9.95 -6.59
C TYR A 140 -8.41 11.00 -7.33
N GLY A 141 -8.90 11.97 -6.56
CA GLY A 141 -9.58 13.16 -7.08
C GLY A 141 -10.88 12.82 -7.80
N LYS A 142 -11.23 13.63 -8.81
CA LYS A 142 -12.51 13.55 -9.53
C LYS A 142 -12.69 12.21 -10.28
N GLN A 143 -11.62 11.47 -10.53
CA GLN A 143 -11.67 10.17 -11.20
C GLN A 143 -12.28 9.07 -10.33
N TRP A 144 -12.37 9.28 -9.01
CA TRP A 144 -13.02 8.35 -8.10
C TRP A 144 -14.44 7.99 -8.53
N PHE A 145 -15.27 9.00 -8.84
CA PHE A 145 -16.67 8.77 -9.24
C PHE A 145 -16.78 8.01 -10.56
N ARG A 146 -15.88 8.32 -11.51
CA ARG A 146 -15.80 7.61 -12.79
C ARG A 146 -15.40 6.15 -12.58
N ALA A 147 -14.39 5.89 -11.77
CA ALA A 147 -13.94 4.54 -11.43
C ALA A 147 -15.05 3.74 -10.74
N GLN A 148 -15.77 4.35 -9.79
CA GLN A 148 -16.87 3.70 -9.10
C GLN A 148 -18.01 3.31 -10.06
N ALA A 149 -18.39 4.20 -10.98
CA ALA A 149 -19.40 3.92 -12.00
C ALA A 149 -18.97 2.78 -12.93
N MET A 150 -17.69 2.79 -13.34
CA MET A 150 -17.13 1.74 -14.20
C MET A 150 -17.07 0.39 -13.47
N LEU A 151 -16.63 0.36 -12.22
CA LEU A 151 -16.62 -0.88 -11.42
C LEU A 151 -18.02 -1.50 -11.34
N LYS A 152 -19.05 -0.69 -11.04
CA LYS A 152 -20.44 -1.16 -11.01
C LYS A 152 -20.87 -1.77 -12.34
N ARG A 153 -20.52 -1.13 -13.46
CA ARG A 153 -20.81 -1.61 -14.82
C ARG A 153 -20.08 -2.91 -15.14
N GLU A 154 -18.80 -3.01 -14.84
CA GLU A 154 -18.00 -4.20 -15.20
C GLU A 154 -18.40 -5.41 -14.35
N VAL A 155 -18.83 -5.19 -13.10
CA VAL A 155 -19.44 -6.23 -12.26
C VAL A 155 -20.79 -6.67 -12.81
N SER A 156 -21.66 -5.74 -13.24
CA SER A 156 -22.96 -6.12 -13.83
C SER A 156 -22.83 -6.87 -15.17
N LEU A 157 -21.73 -6.62 -15.89
CA LEU A 157 -21.39 -7.35 -17.12
C LEU A 157 -20.65 -8.69 -16.85
N GLY A 158 -20.41 -9.06 -15.59
CA GLY A 158 -19.71 -10.30 -15.23
C GLY A 158 -18.21 -10.32 -15.59
N LYS A 159 -17.64 -9.16 -15.93
CA LYS A 159 -16.23 -9.03 -16.32
C LYS A 159 -15.30 -8.93 -15.12
N ILE A 160 -15.81 -8.39 -14.01
CA ILE A 160 -15.14 -8.39 -12.72
C ILE A 160 -16.03 -9.16 -11.75
N PRO A 161 -15.50 -10.12 -10.97
CA PRO A 161 -16.31 -10.82 -9.99
C PRO A 161 -16.87 -9.83 -8.94
N PRO A 162 -18.11 -10.03 -8.46
CA PRO A 162 -18.65 -9.19 -7.40
C PRO A 162 -17.79 -9.33 -6.14
N ILE A 163 -17.71 -8.26 -5.35
CA ILE A 163 -17.11 -8.31 -4.02
C ILE A 163 -17.92 -9.35 -3.22
N ARG A 164 -17.27 -10.46 -2.85
CA ARG A 164 -17.87 -11.43 -1.93
C ARG A 164 -17.99 -10.72 -0.59
N ASN A 165 -19.22 -10.51 -0.11
CA ASN A 165 -19.42 -10.13 1.29
C ASN A 165 -18.94 -11.31 2.14
N THR A 166 -17.71 -11.23 2.65
CA THR A 166 -17.29 -12.03 3.79
C THR A 166 -17.93 -11.38 5.02
N SER A 167 -19.11 -11.88 5.37
CA SER A 167 -19.71 -11.70 6.70
C SER A 167 -18.89 -12.39 7.77
#